data_AF-H9EYT8-F1
#
_entry.id   AF-H9EYT8-F1
#
_cell.length_a   1.000
_cell.length_b   1.000
_cell.length_c   1.000
_cell.angle_alpha   90.00
_cell.angle_beta   90.00
_cell.angle_gamma   90.00
#
_symmetry.space_group_name_H-M   'P 1'
#
loop_
_entity.id
_entity.type
_entity.pdbx_description
1 polymer ?
#
loop_
_entity_poly.entity_id
_entity_poly.type
_entity_poly.pdbx_seq_one_letter_code
_entity_poly.pdbx_strand_id
1 'polypeptide(L)' 'MKRKVVNARKLRLSPNEEAFILKEDYERRRKLRLLQVREQERDIALQIREDIKQRRNQQFTRLAEELRAEWEES' A
#
# COMPACT_ATOMS: atom_id res chain seq x y z
N MET A 1 8.89 -2.68 -62.76
CA MET A 1 8.50 -3.15 -61.41
C MET A 1 9.74 -3.40 -60.56
N LYS A 2 9.97 -2.64 -59.49
CA LYS A 2 10.83 -3.04 -58.37
C LYS A 2 10.24 -2.49 -57.07
N ARG A 3 9.44 -3.30 -56.39
CA ARG A 3 8.96 -2.98 -55.03
C ARG A 3 10.16 -3.15 -54.09
N LYS A 4 10.57 -2.08 -53.40
CA LYS A 4 11.54 -2.17 -52.31
C LYS A 4 10.89 -3.00 -51.20
N VAL A 5 11.31 -4.26 -51.08
CA VAL A 5 10.94 -5.12 -49.96
C VAL A 5 11.60 -4.53 -48.73
N VAL A 6 10.83 -3.80 -47.92
CA VAL A 6 11.28 -3.32 -46.61
C VAL A 6 11.47 -4.57 -45.77
N ASN A 7 12.73 -4.87 -45.49
CA ASN A 7 13.14 -6.02 -44.69
C ASN A 7 12.39 -6.04 -43.36
N ALA A 8 11.38 -6.90 -43.24
CA ALA A 8 10.61 -7.18 -42.03
C ALA A 8 11.43 -7.87 -40.92
N ARG A 9 12.76 -7.70 -40.90
CA ARG A 9 13.67 -8.41 -39.99
C ARG A 9 14.14 -7.63 -38.78
N LYS A 10 13.92 -6.31 -38.69
CA LYS A 10 14.21 -5.52 -37.47
C LYS A 10 13.32 -4.28 -37.42
N LEU A 11 12.03 -4.46 -37.13
CA LEU A 11 11.21 -3.37 -36.57
C LEU A 11 11.72 -3.12 -35.14
N ARG A 12 12.88 -2.46 -35.04
CA ARG A 12 13.33 -1.89 -33.78
C ARG A 12 12.56 -0.59 -33.60
N LEU A 13 12.11 -0.39 -32.38
CA LEU A 13 11.50 0.87 -31.99
C LEU A 13 12.52 2.00 -32.22
N SER A 14 12.02 3.16 -32.61
CA SER A 14 12.85 4.36 -32.64
C SER A 14 13.34 4.65 -31.22
N PRO A 15 14.55 5.19 -31.00
CA PRO A 15 15.02 5.57 -29.68
C PRO A 15 14.02 6.43 -28.87
N ASN A 16 13.20 7.24 -29.55
CA ASN A 16 12.13 8.02 -28.93
C ASN A 16 10.97 7.14 -28.42
N GLU A 17 10.62 6.09 -29.17
CA GLU A 17 9.58 5.12 -28.77
C GLU A 17 10.07 4.25 -27.62
N GLU A 18 11.33 3.81 -27.64
CA GLU A 18 11.95 3.10 -26.52
C GLU A 18 11.98 3.97 -25.25
N ALA A 19 12.42 5.23 -25.37
CA ALA A 19 12.42 6.17 -24.25
C ALA A 19 11.02 6.46 -23.72
N PHE A 20 10.01 6.53 -24.60
CA PHE A 20 8.62 6.71 -24.22
C PHE A 20 8.09 5.52 -23.40
N ILE A 21 8.33 4.29 -23.88
CA ILE A 21 7.91 3.07 -23.18
C ILE A 21 8.58 2.96 -21.80
N LEU A 22 9.89 3.26 -21.71
CA LEU A 22 10.61 3.23 -20.44
C LEU A 22 10.03 4.22 -19.41
N LYS A 23 9.65 5.42 -19.86
CA LYS A 23 8.98 6.40 -18.99
C LYS A 23 7.62 5.90 -18.53
N GLU A 24 6.82 5.35 -19.44
CA GLU A 24 5.49 4.85 -19.12
C GLU A 24 5.55 3.70 -18.10
N ASP A 25 6.47 2.74 -18.28
CA ASP A 25 6.66 1.63 -17.34
C ASP A 25 7.22 2.09 -15.99
N TYR A 26 8.07 3.12 -15.98
CA TYR A 26 8.49 3.75 -14.73
C TYR A 26 7.31 4.40 -14.01
N GLU A 27 6.47 5.16 -14.71
CA GLU A 27 5.28 5.80 -14.14
C GLU A 27 4.27 4.78 -13.62
N ARG A 28 4.00 3.71 -14.37
CA ARG A 28 3.13 2.59 -13.94
C ARG A 28 3.65 1.97 -12.65
N ARG A 29 4.94 1.62 -12.59
CA ARG A 29 5.57 1.07 -11.38
C ARG A 29 5.55 2.04 -10.21
N ARG A 30 5.80 3.33 -10.46
CA ARG A 30 5.73 4.38 -9.44
C ARG A 30 4.32 4.50 -8.87
N LYS A 31 3.28 4.52 -9.72
CA LYS A 31 1.88 4.54 -9.30
C LYS A 31 1.53 3.32 -8.45
N LEU A 32 1.91 2.12 -8.91
CA LEU A 32 1.68 0.88 -8.16
C LEU A 32 2.36 0.92 -6.78
N ARG A 33 3.62 1.37 -6.73
CA ARG A 33 4.36 1.49 -5.47
C ARG A 33 3.71 2.47 -4.49
N LEU A 34 3.21 3.61 -4.98
CA LEU A 34 2.48 4.55 -4.13
C LEU A 34 1.18 3.96 -3.59
N LEU A 35 0.47 3.16 -4.38
CA LEU A 35 -0.73 2.47 -3.90
C LEU A 35 -0.40 1.44 -2.83
N GLN A 36 0.65 0.64 -3.05
CA GLN A 36 1.12 -0.36 -2.08
C GLN A 36 1.54 0.28 -0.75
N VAL A 37 2.30 1.38 -0.80
CA VAL A 37 2.72 2.10 0.42
C VAL A 37 1.50 2.65 1.17
N ARG A 38 0.54 3.24 0.46
CA ARG A 38 -0.70 3.75 1.09
C ARG A 38 -1.55 2.63 1.70
N GLU A 39 -1.62 1.48 1.07
CA GLU A 39 -2.31 0.30 1.60
C GLU A 39 -1.65 -0.16 2.90
N GLN A 40 -0.33 -0.34 2.88
CA GLN A 40 0.45 -0.70 4.08
C GLN A 40 0.29 0.30 5.21
N GLU A 41 0.35 1.61 4.91
CA GLU A 41 0.14 2.66 5.90
C GLU A 41 -1.24 2.58 6.55
N ARG A 42 -2.29 2.29 5.76
CA ARG A 42 -3.66 2.13 6.28
C ARG A 42 -3.80 0.93 7.18
N ASP A 43 -3.21 -0.20 6.79
CA ASP A 43 -3.27 -1.45 7.57
C ASP A 43 -2.54 -1.29 8.91
N ILE A 44 -1.34 -0.69 8.89
CA ILE A 44 -0.57 -0.42 10.10
C ILE A 44 -1.33 0.56 11.02
N ALA A 45 -1.90 1.64 10.46
CA ALA A 45 -2.67 2.59 11.25
C ALA A 45 -3.92 1.96 11.89
N LEU A 46 -4.61 1.07 11.17
CA LEU A 46 -5.74 0.32 11.69
C LEU A 46 -5.32 -0.60 12.84
N GLN A 47 -4.24 -1.37 12.65
CA GLN A 47 -3.71 -2.28 13.67
C GLN A 47 -3.38 -1.53 14.96
N ILE A 48 -2.61 -0.43 14.87
CA ILE A 48 -2.24 0.38 16.03
C ILE A 48 -3.48 0.91 16.75
N ARG A 49 -4.48 1.39 16.00
CA ARG A 49 -5.72 1.92 16.59
C ARG A 49 -6.49 0.84 17.34
N GLU A 50 -6.63 -0.34 16.76
CA GLU A 50 -7.36 -1.45 17.39
C GLU A 50 -6.62 -1.95 18.64
N ASP A 51 -5.29 -2.06 18.58
CA ASP A 51 -4.46 -2.47 19.72
C ASP A 51 -4.57 -1.49 20.89
N ILE A 52 -4.50 -0.17 20.62
CA ILE A 52 -4.67 0.86 21.65
C ILE A 52 -6.07 0.78 22.27
N LYS A 53 -7.11 0.61 21.43
CA LYS A 53 -8.50 0.50 21.88
C LYS A 53 -8.69 -0.73 22.76
N GLN A 54 -8.16 -1.89 22.36
CA GLN A 54 -8.22 -3.12 23.16
C GLN A 54 -7.51 -2.96 24.50
N ARG A 55 -6.29 -2.40 24.50
CA ARG A 55 -5.53 -2.15 25.74
C ARG A 55 -6.28 -1.23 26.69
N ARG A 56 -6.87 -0.14 26.20
CA ARG A 56 -7.67 0.78 27.02
C ARG A 56 -8.90 0.11 27.60
N ASN A 57 -9.62 -0.68 26.79
CA ASN A 57 -10.79 -1.40 27.27
C ASN A 57 -10.42 -2.39 28.38
N GLN A 58 -9.33 -3.14 28.22
CA GLN A 58 -8.83 -4.04 29.28
C GLN A 58 -8.49 -3.27 30.56
N GLN A 59 -7.84 -2.11 30.45
CA GLN A 59 -7.56 -1.26 31.62
C GLN A 59 -8.85 -0.76 32.29
N PHE A 60 -9.85 -0.34 31.51
CA PHE A 60 -11.13 0.09 32.07
C PHE A 60 -11.88 -1.05 32.76
N THR A 61 -11.87 -2.25 32.19
CA THR A 61 -12.50 -3.42 32.83
C THR A 61 -11.84 -3.72 34.17
N ARG A 62 -10.51 -3.72 34.24
CA ARG A 62 -9.77 -3.94 35.50
C ARG A 62 -10.09 -2.87 36.55
N LEU A 63 -10.04 -1.60 36.16
CA LEU A 63 -10.39 -0.49 37.06
C LEU A 63 -11.85 -0.58 37.55
N ALA A 64 -12.77 -0.98 36.69
CA ALA A 64 -14.17 -1.16 37.07
C ALA A 64 -14.37 -2.34 38.03
N GLU A 65 -13.61 -3.42 37.89
CA GLU A 65 -13.60 -4.55 38.81
C GLU A 65 -13.00 -4.16 40.17
N GLU A 66 -11.85 -3.46 40.16
CA GLU A 66 -11.21 -2.93 41.38
C GLU A 66 -12.17 -2.03 42.16
N LEU A 67 -12.81 -1.06 41.49
CA LEU A 67 -13.78 -0.16 42.11
C LEU A 67 -15.02 -0.88 42.66
N ARG A 68 -15.47 -1.95 41.98
CA ARG A 68 -16.59 -2.77 42.49
C ARG A 68 -16.19 -3.54 43.74
N ALA A 69 -14.99 -4.10 43.77
CA ALA A 69 -14.47 -4.80 44.95
C ALA A 69 -14.33 -3.83 46.14
N GLU A 70 -13.75 -2.63 45.93
CA GLU A 70 -13.65 -1.60 46.97
C GLU A 70 -15.02 -1.18 47.51
N TRP A 71 -16.03 -1.08 46.63
CA TRP A 71 -17.40 -0.74 47.02
C TRP A 71 -18.08 -1.86 47.83
N GLU A 72 -17.85 -3.13 47.50
CA GLU A 72 -18.43 -4.28 48.22
C GLU A 72 -17.76 -4.52 49.59
N GLU A 73 -16.51 -4.07 49.77
CA GLU A 73 -15.78 -4.15 51.05
C GLU A 73 -16.10 -3.02 52.04
N SER A 74 -16.73 -1.91 51.60
CA SER A 74 -17.15 -0.77 52.43
C SER A 74 -18.57 -0.91 52.98
#